data_AF-A0AAU1Q451-F1
#
_entry.id   AF-A0AAU1Q451-F1
#
_cell.length_a   1.000
_cell.length_b   1.000
_cell.length_c   1.000
_cell.angle_alpha   90.00
_cell.angle_beta   90.00
_cell.angle_gamma   90.00
#
_symmetry.space_group_name_H-M   'P 1'
#
loop_
_entity.id
_entity.type
_entity.pdbx_description
1 polymer ?
#
loop_
_entity_poly.entity_id
_entity_poly.type
_entity_poly.pdbx_seq_one_letter_code
_entity_poly.pdbx_strand_id
1 'polypeptide(L)'
;MSEKVPRMWTLIGGQMVLLHGLEHDRTPPAASLDLDVLADVVSHQRSLRLLVAALQGLGFESAGVSPEGKTHRYRRDDGVGELVVDLLAPDNLGERADLTTTPPGSTLEVPGGRQAVQRTQSVTVQLDERAGVIHRPSLLGAIVGKAAALSIPTAPQDKHYRDLAFLLSLPANPRTLKQELTKGDRRRLATATALLDPGHEAWRELGDAEAQADGQAMYRFLSSAD
;
A
#
# COMPACT_ATOMS: atom_id res chain seq x y z
N MET A 1 10.74 -6.38 -11.27
CA MET A 1 10.66 -7.20 -10.03
C MET A 1 9.75 -8.41 -10.20
N SER A 2 8.50 -8.24 -10.67
CA SER A 2 7.54 -9.33 -10.93
C SER A 2 8.09 -10.47 -11.81
N GLU A 3 8.93 -10.18 -12.80
CA GLU A 3 9.56 -11.22 -13.64
C GLU A 3 10.59 -12.07 -12.86
N LYS A 4 11.35 -11.47 -11.94
CA LYS A 4 12.38 -12.15 -11.14
C LYS A 4 11.79 -12.85 -9.91
N VAL A 5 10.75 -12.26 -9.30
CA VAL A 5 10.04 -12.78 -8.14
C VAL A 5 8.53 -12.73 -8.45
N PRO A 6 7.97 -13.80 -9.07
CA PRO A 6 6.61 -13.76 -9.60
C PRO A 6 5.48 -13.74 -8.57
N ARG A 7 5.76 -14.04 -7.30
CA ARG A 7 4.79 -14.10 -6.19
C ARG A 7 5.50 -13.72 -4.88
N MET A 8 4.82 -13.82 -3.74
CA MET A 8 5.40 -13.62 -2.39
C MET A 8 5.70 -12.16 -2.02
N TRP A 9 5.02 -11.22 -2.69
CA TRP A 9 5.05 -9.80 -2.36
C TRP A 9 3.77 -9.13 -2.83
N THR A 10 3.52 -7.92 -2.34
CA THR A 10 2.38 -7.11 -2.75
C THR A 10 2.79 -5.63 -2.78
N LEU A 11 2.33 -4.90 -3.80
CA LEU A 11 2.50 -3.47 -3.95
C LEU A 11 1.57 -2.77 -2.98
N ILE A 12 2.11 -1.90 -2.13
CA ILE A 12 1.35 -1.07 -1.21
C ILE A 12 1.64 0.42 -1.48
N GLY A 13 1.27 1.29 -0.55
CA GLY A 13 1.69 2.70 -0.65
C GLY A 13 0.95 3.48 -1.74
N GLY A 14 1.58 4.53 -2.28
CA GLY A 14 0.95 5.43 -3.25
C GLY A 14 0.77 4.80 -4.64
N GLN A 15 1.74 3.99 -5.07
CA GLN A 15 1.67 3.28 -6.36
C GLN A 15 0.56 2.23 -6.41
N MET A 16 0.24 1.59 -5.28
CA MET A 16 -0.96 0.76 -5.15
C MET A 16 -2.26 1.56 -5.39
N VAL A 17 -2.33 2.80 -4.90
CA VAL A 17 -3.51 3.67 -5.08
C VAL A 17 -3.66 4.09 -6.53
N LEU A 18 -2.56 4.47 -7.17
CA LEU A 18 -2.53 4.76 -8.59
C LEU A 18 -3.03 3.56 -9.41
N LEU A 19 -2.53 2.35 -9.12
CA LEU A 19 -2.95 1.14 -9.83
C LEU A 19 -4.45 0.88 -9.68
N HIS A 20 -5.01 0.98 -8.47
CA HIS A 20 -6.46 0.88 -8.26
C HIS A 20 -7.23 1.94 -9.05
N GLY A 21 -6.71 3.16 -9.13
CA GLY A 21 -7.30 4.21 -9.96
C GLY A 21 -7.33 3.83 -11.44
N LEU A 22 -6.19 3.42 -11.99
CA LEU A 22 -6.05 3.04 -13.40
C LEU A 22 -6.96 1.86 -13.77
N GLU A 23 -7.16 0.90 -12.86
CA GLU A 23 -8.11 -0.20 -13.05
C GLU A 23 -9.58 0.24 -13.17
N HIS A 24 -9.89 1.48 -12.74
CA HIS A 24 -11.22 2.09 -12.82
C HIS A 24 -11.26 3.33 -13.72
N ASP A 25 -10.25 3.53 -14.58
CA ASP A 25 -10.12 4.71 -15.46
C ASP A 25 -10.11 6.05 -14.70
N ARG A 26 -9.54 6.07 -13.48
CA ARG A 26 -9.41 7.27 -12.63
C ARG A 26 -7.97 7.53 -12.22
N THR A 27 -7.63 8.80 -12.04
CA THR A 27 -6.30 9.22 -11.58
C THR A 27 -6.39 9.81 -10.17
N PRO A 28 -5.55 9.38 -9.21
CA PRO A 28 -5.52 10.01 -7.89
C PRO A 28 -5.04 11.47 -7.99
N PRO A 29 -5.42 12.35 -7.05
CA PRO A 29 -5.03 13.76 -7.10
C PRO A 29 -3.52 13.99 -7.05
N ALA A 30 -2.77 13.03 -6.51
CA ALA A 30 -1.31 12.99 -6.56
C ALA A 30 -0.83 11.54 -6.69
N ALA A 31 0.28 11.33 -7.40
CA ALA A 31 0.95 10.04 -7.52
C ALA A 31 2.33 10.08 -6.86
N SER A 32 2.64 9.06 -6.05
CA SER A 32 3.98 8.84 -5.51
C SER A 32 4.89 8.29 -6.61
N LEU A 33 6.17 8.69 -6.65
CA LEU A 33 7.16 8.03 -7.52
C LEU A 33 7.83 6.84 -6.82
N ASP A 34 7.83 6.83 -5.48
CA ASP A 34 8.40 5.75 -4.69
C ASP A 34 7.52 4.49 -4.75
N LEU A 35 8.17 3.33 -4.86
CA LEU A 35 7.53 2.02 -4.85
C LEU A 35 7.63 1.38 -3.45
N ASP A 36 6.50 1.17 -2.80
CA ASP A 36 6.44 0.44 -1.54
C ASP A 36 6.09 -1.04 -1.80
N VAL A 37 7.01 -1.94 -1.47
CA VAL A 37 6.88 -3.39 -1.69
C VAL A 37 6.82 -4.09 -0.35
N LEU A 38 5.72 -4.79 -0.10
CA LEU A 38 5.53 -5.57 1.11
C LEU A 38 5.82 -7.04 0.86
N ALA A 39 6.83 -7.59 1.54
CA ALA A 39 7.20 -9.00 1.43
C ALA A 39 6.19 -9.92 2.14
N ASP A 40 5.78 -11.02 1.52
CA ASP A 40 4.93 -12.03 2.15
C ASP A 40 5.77 -12.94 3.06
N VAL A 41 6.28 -12.38 4.16
CA VAL A 41 7.04 -13.12 5.18
C VAL A 41 6.14 -14.12 5.92
N VAL A 42 4.84 -13.83 5.99
CA VAL A 42 3.82 -14.67 6.66
C VAL A 42 3.76 -16.05 6.03
N SER A 43 3.66 -16.12 4.70
CA SER A 43 3.53 -17.40 3.99
C SER A 43 4.88 -17.91 3.50
N HIS A 44 5.86 -17.01 3.31
CA HIS A 44 7.16 -17.33 2.72
C HIS A 44 8.30 -16.62 3.46
N GLN A 45 8.92 -17.30 4.43
CA GLN A 45 10.03 -16.73 5.25
C GLN A 45 11.26 -16.28 4.44
N ARG A 46 11.41 -16.73 3.19
CA ARG A 46 12.52 -16.32 2.30
C ARG A 46 12.18 -15.14 1.39
N SER A 47 10.95 -14.62 1.42
CA SER A 47 10.46 -13.56 0.52
C SER A 47 11.36 -12.32 0.53
N LEU A 48 11.73 -11.81 1.71
CA LEU A 48 12.65 -10.67 1.84
C LEU A 48 13.98 -10.91 1.12
N ARG A 49 14.64 -12.03 1.37
CA ARG A 49 15.94 -12.36 0.74
C ARG A 49 15.83 -12.47 -0.78
N LEU A 50 14.76 -13.07 -1.29
CA LEU A 50 14.51 -13.18 -2.74
C LEU A 50 14.28 -11.80 -3.37
N LEU A 51 13.53 -10.93 -2.69
CA LEU A 51 13.26 -9.57 -3.16
C LEU A 51 14.53 -8.71 -3.14
N VAL A 52 15.36 -8.81 -2.10
CA VAL A 52 16.67 -8.13 -2.06
C VAL A 52 17.56 -8.59 -3.22
N ALA A 53 17.70 -9.90 -3.43
CA ALA A 53 18.50 -10.43 -4.54
C ALA A 53 17.97 -9.98 -5.91
N ALA A 54 16.64 -9.89 -6.06
CA ALA A 54 16.02 -9.41 -7.29
C ALA A 54 16.24 -7.92 -7.52
N LEU A 55 16.17 -7.08 -6.48
CA LEU A 55 16.48 -5.65 -6.54
C LEU A 55 17.94 -5.44 -6.92
N GLN A 56 18.87 -6.12 -6.26
CA GLN A 56 20.30 -6.07 -6.59
C GLN A 56 20.57 -6.52 -8.03
N GLY A 57 19.94 -7.61 -8.47
CA GLY A 57 20.02 -8.09 -9.85
C GLY A 57 19.33 -7.19 -10.88
N LEU A 58 18.62 -6.14 -10.46
CA LEU A 58 18.08 -5.05 -11.29
C LEU A 58 18.91 -3.76 -11.20
N GLY A 59 20.04 -3.79 -10.47
CA GLY A 59 20.93 -2.65 -10.28
C GLY A 59 20.50 -1.70 -9.17
N PHE A 60 19.57 -2.11 -8.29
CA PHE A 60 19.26 -1.32 -7.09
C PHE A 60 20.28 -1.61 -5.98
N GLU A 61 20.71 -0.56 -5.31
CA GLU A 61 21.62 -0.61 -4.17
C GLU A 61 20.91 -0.19 -2.89
N SER A 62 21.39 -0.69 -1.75
CA SER A 62 20.88 -0.26 -0.44
C SER A 62 21.22 1.22 -0.21
N ALA A 63 20.25 2.01 0.25
CA ALA A 63 20.47 3.40 0.63
C ALA A 63 21.24 3.56 1.97
N GLY A 64 21.71 2.46 2.55
CA GLY A 64 22.46 2.41 3.80
C GLY A 64 21.69 1.81 4.97
N VAL A 65 22.32 1.84 6.14
CA VAL A 65 21.73 1.39 7.41
C VAL A 65 21.39 2.63 8.23
N SER A 66 20.13 2.79 8.61
CA SER A 66 19.72 3.88 9.51
C SER A 66 20.33 3.69 10.91
N PRO A 67 20.37 4.73 11.76
CA PRO A 67 20.83 4.61 13.14
C PRO A 67 20.12 3.51 13.95
N GLU A 68 18.87 3.20 13.59
CA GLU A 68 18.03 2.15 14.19
C GLU A 68 18.30 0.76 13.60
N GLY A 69 19.33 0.60 12.77
CA GLY A 69 19.69 -0.66 12.13
C GLY A 69 18.75 -1.05 10.97
N LYS A 70 18.09 -0.07 10.34
CA LYS A 70 17.09 -0.34 9.29
C LYS A 70 17.66 -0.15 7.89
N THR A 71 17.36 -1.11 7.02
CA THR A 71 17.74 -1.14 5.61
C THR A 71 16.55 -1.58 4.76
N HIS A 72 15.54 -0.72 4.71
CA HIS A 72 14.33 -0.96 3.92
C HIS A 72 14.41 -0.29 2.53
N ARG A 73 15.20 0.76 2.36
CA ARG A 73 15.24 1.58 1.15
C ARG A 73 16.32 1.14 0.18
N TYR A 74 15.94 0.96 -1.08
CA TYR A 74 16.80 0.63 -2.20
C TYR A 74 16.67 1.68 -3.29
N ARG A 75 17.78 2.04 -3.94
CA ARG A 75 17.84 3.12 -4.92
C ARG A 75 18.57 2.70 -6.18
N ARG A 76 18.16 3.27 -7.31
CA ARG A 76 18.85 3.12 -8.59
C ARG A 76 18.68 4.39 -9.39
N ASP A 77 19.78 4.95 -9.87
CA ASP A 77 19.75 6.01 -10.88
C ASP A 77 19.57 5.36 -12.26
N ASP A 78 18.55 5.78 -13.01
CA ASP A 78 18.28 5.30 -14.37
C ASP A 78 18.67 6.30 -15.48
N GLY A 79 19.36 7.38 -15.11
CA GLY A 79 19.79 8.46 -16.00
C GLY A 79 18.72 9.54 -16.24
N VAL A 80 17.46 9.29 -15.88
CA VAL A 80 16.37 10.29 -15.88
C VAL A 80 16.09 10.77 -14.46
N GLY A 81 16.18 9.88 -13.48
CA GLY A 81 16.08 10.22 -12.07
C GLY A 81 16.42 9.07 -11.12
N GLU A 82 16.32 9.34 -9.83
CA GLU A 82 16.47 8.32 -8.80
C GLU A 82 15.17 7.54 -8.64
N LEU A 83 15.22 6.23 -8.88
CA LEU A 83 14.15 5.30 -8.56
C LEU A 83 14.32 4.79 -7.13
N VAL A 84 13.26 4.85 -6.35
CA VAL A 84 13.27 4.41 -4.94
C VAL A 84 12.30 3.26 -4.74
N VAL A 85 12.77 2.19 -4.10
CA VAL A 85 11.95 1.06 -3.65
C VAL A 85 12.12 0.88 -2.14
N ASP A 86 11.03 1.03 -1.39
CA ASP A 86 10.98 0.69 0.02
C ASP A 86 10.48 -0.75 0.16
N LEU A 87 11.35 -1.66 0.60
CA LEU A 87 11.06 -3.07 0.87
C LEU A 87 10.70 -3.26 2.34
N LEU A 88 9.45 -3.64 2.61
CA LEU A 88 8.78 -3.61 3.91
C LEU A 88 8.32 -5.00 4.36
N ALA A 89 8.04 -5.17 5.65
CA ALA A 89 7.49 -6.39 6.23
C ALA A 89 6.07 -6.19 6.82
N PRO A 90 5.23 -7.23 6.83
CA PRO A 90 3.94 -7.21 7.52
C PRO A 90 4.08 -6.97 9.01
N ASP A 91 3.07 -6.37 9.63
CA ASP A 91 2.94 -6.32 11.10
C ASP A 91 2.56 -7.68 11.70
N ASN A 92 2.84 -7.85 13.00
CA ASN A 92 2.41 -9.02 13.80
C ASN A 92 2.97 -10.37 13.29
N LEU A 93 4.25 -10.39 12.91
CA LEU A 93 4.94 -11.60 12.46
C LEU A 93 5.47 -12.48 13.61
N GLY A 94 5.62 -11.91 14.81
CA GLY A 94 6.14 -12.58 16.00
C GLY A 94 7.68 -12.64 16.03
N GLU A 95 8.25 -13.01 17.19
CA GLU A 95 9.69 -12.90 17.46
C GLU A 95 10.59 -13.78 16.58
N ARG A 96 10.04 -14.81 15.95
CA ARG A 96 10.80 -15.74 15.10
C ARG A 96 10.91 -15.29 13.65
N ALA A 97 10.30 -14.17 13.29
CA ALA A 97 10.35 -13.67 11.92
C ALA A 97 11.74 -13.10 11.61
N ASP A 98 12.36 -13.60 10.54
CA ASP A 98 13.59 -13.04 10.02
C ASP A 98 13.27 -11.82 9.15
N LEU A 99 13.55 -10.63 9.69
CA LEU A 99 13.35 -9.34 9.02
C LEU A 99 14.62 -8.81 8.35
N THR A 100 15.67 -9.64 8.26
CA THR A 100 16.94 -9.24 7.67
C THR A 100 16.78 -8.97 6.18
N THR A 101 17.26 -7.80 5.74
CA THR A 101 17.31 -7.43 4.32
C THR A 101 18.75 -7.51 3.80
N THR A 102 19.44 -6.38 3.68
CA THR A 102 20.89 -6.34 3.40
C THR A 102 21.61 -6.29 4.75
N PRO A 103 22.35 -7.34 5.14
CA PRO A 103 23.03 -7.38 6.43
C PRO A 103 23.99 -6.19 6.62
N PRO A 104 24.12 -5.67 7.86
CA PRO A 104 23.48 -6.14 9.09
C PRO A 104 22.05 -5.60 9.30
N GLY A 105 21.47 -4.89 8.32
CA GLY A 105 20.20 -4.19 8.47
C GLY A 105 18.94 -5.07 8.37
N SER A 106 17.86 -4.57 8.96
CA SER A 106 16.52 -5.18 8.90
C SER A 106 15.48 -4.23 8.29
N THR A 107 14.34 -4.75 7.85
CA THR A 107 13.25 -3.90 7.37
C THR A 107 12.36 -3.35 8.50
N LEU A 108 11.42 -2.48 8.12
CA LEU A 108 10.35 -1.94 8.95
C LEU A 108 9.07 -2.77 8.74
N GLU A 109 8.35 -3.00 9.84
CA GLU A 109 6.99 -3.53 9.79
C GLU A 109 5.99 -2.39 9.52
N VAL A 110 4.98 -2.65 8.70
CA VAL A 110 3.92 -1.69 8.40
C VAL A 110 2.57 -2.06 9.03
N PRO A 111 1.88 -1.12 9.70
CA PRO A 111 0.52 -1.34 10.20
C PRO A 111 -0.43 -1.79 9.10
N GLY A 112 -1.18 -2.87 9.35
CA GLY A 112 -2.09 -3.44 8.36
C GLY A 112 -1.42 -4.33 7.31
N GLY A 113 -0.09 -4.47 7.34
CA GLY A 113 0.66 -5.24 6.36
C GLY A 113 0.23 -6.70 6.27
N ARG A 114 -0.10 -7.36 7.39
CA ARG A 114 -0.54 -8.76 7.35
C ARG A 114 -1.83 -8.94 6.56
N GLN A 115 -2.77 -8.02 6.68
CA GLN A 115 -4.00 -8.07 5.90
C GLN A 115 -3.80 -7.67 4.44
N ALA A 116 -2.91 -6.72 4.17
CA ALA A 116 -2.54 -6.36 2.81
C ALA A 116 -2.02 -7.58 2.04
N VAL A 117 -1.12 -8.35 2.66
CA VAL A 117 -0.63 -9.63 2.10
C VAL A 117 -1.77 -10.64 1.92
N GLN A 118 -2.58 -10.88 2.96
CA GLN A 118 -3.68 -11.86 2.91
C GLN A 118 -4.75 -11.55 1.85
N ARG A 119 -4.92 -10.27 1.50
CA ARG A 119 -5.88 -9.79 0.49
C ARG A 119 -5.22 -9.52 -0.86
N THR A 120 -4.01 -10.02 -1.10
CA THR A 120 -3.30 -9.79 -2.36
C THR A 120 -4.04 -10.43 -3.53
N GLN A 121 -4.18 -9.65 -4.59
CA GLN A 121 -4.73 -10.03 -5.89
C GLN A 121 -3.70 -9.73 -6.97
N SER A 122 -3.70 -10.54 -8.03
CA SER A 122 -2.86 -10.34 -9.21
C SER A 122 -3.65 -9.58 -10.27
N VAL A 123 -3.03 -8.54 -10.82
CA VAL A 123 -3.60 -7.73 -11.91
C VAL A 123 -2.60 -7.68 -13.05
N THR A 124 -3.12 -7.71 -14.28
CA THR A 124 -2.27 -7.56 -15.48
C THR A 124 -2.16 -6.08 -15.80
N VAL A 125 -0.93 -5.60 -15.93
CA VAL A 125 -0.60 -4.22 -16.27
C VAL A 125 0.06 -4.21 -17.64
N GLN A 126 -0.46 -3.36 -18.52
CA GLN A 126 0.09 -3.09 -19.84
C GLN A 126 0.88 -1.79 -19.78
N LEU A 127 2.15 -1.83 -20.20
CA LEU A 127 2.99 -0.66 -20.43
C LEU A 127 3.55 -0.75 -21.84
N ASP A 128 3.03 0.09 -22.74
CA ASP A 128 3.27 0.01 -24.18
C ASP A 128 3.00 -1.41 -24.72
N GLU A 129 3.97 -2.04 -25.37
CA GLU A 129 3.86 -3.39 -25.91
C GLU A 129 4.10 -4.49 -24.86
N ARG A 130 4.45 -4.13 -23.62
CA ARG A 130 4.82 -5.08 -22.57
C ARG A 130 3.66 -5.29 -21.60
N ALA A 131 3.28 -6.54 -21.40
CA ALA A 131 2.35 -6.95 -20.35
C ALA A 131 3.11 -7.58 -19.18
N GLY A 132 2.73 -7.25 -17.95
CA GLY A 132 3.28 -7.84 -16.73
C GLY A 132 2.21 -8.04 -15.67
N VAL A 133 2.47 -8.93 -14.72
CA VAL A 133 1.58 -9.12 -13.56
C VAL A 133 2.12 -8.36 -12.37
N ILE A 134 1.29 -7.51 -11.76
CA ILE A 134 1.56 -6.84 -10.49
C ILE A 134 0.62 -7.40 -9.43
N HIS A 135 1.12 -7.54 -8.21
CA HIS A 135 0.34 -7.98 -7.07
C HIS A 135 0.01 -6.77 -6.21
N ARG A 136 -1.25 -6.60 -5.84
CA ARG A 136 -1.70 -5.51 -4.95
C ARG A 136 -2.83 -6.02 -4.06
N PRO A 137 -3.08 -5.46 -2.87
CA PRO A 137 -4.24 -5.82 -2.06
C PRO A 137 -5.56 -5.56 -2.80
N SER A 138 -6.62 -6.30 -2.47
CA SER A 138 -7.99 -5.98 -2.90
C SER A 138 -8.35 -4.52 -2.56
N LEU A 139 -9.38 -3.95 -3.19
CA LEU A 139 -9.80 -2.58 -2.89
C LEU A 139 -10.08 -2.40 -1.38
N LEU A 140 -10.76 -3.36 -0.75
CA LEU A 140 -10.93 -3.39 0.71
C LEU A 140 -9.59 -3.43 1.45
N GLY A 141 -8.65 -4.27 1.02
CA GLY A 141 -7.31 -4.35 1.59
C GLY A 141 -6.54 -3.03 1.49
N ALA A 142 -6.66 -2.32 0.37
CA ALA A 142 -6.05 -1.03 0.14
C ALA A 142 -6.66 0.06 1.02
N ILE A 143 -8.00 0.13 1.11
CA ILE A 143 -8.73 1.05 1.99
C ILE A 143 -8.30 0.84 3.45
N VAL A 144 -8.32 -0.40 3.93
CA VAL A 144 -7.94 -0.71 5.31
C VAL A 144 -6.45 -0.43 5.55
N GLY A 145 -5.58 -0.70 4.57
CA GLY A 145 -4.15 -0.39 4.65
C GLY A 145 -3.88 1.11 4.77
N LYS A 146 -4.58 1.95 4.01
CA LYS A 146 -4.45 3.42 4.11
C LYS A 146 -5.01 3.96 5.42
N ALA A 147 -6.12 3.42 5.90
CA ALA A 147 -6.64 3.76 7.22
C ALA A 147 -5.66 3.34 8.34
N ALA A 148 -5.05 2.15 8.24
CA ALA A 148 -4.04 1.70 9.19
C ALA A 148 -2.81 2.61 9.23
N ALA A 149 -2.38 3.18 8.11
CA ALA A 149 -1.23 4.08 8.06
C ALA A 149 -1.44 5.37 8.87
N LEU A 150 -2.68 5.80 9.10
CA LEU A 150 -2.99 6.96 9.96
C LEU A 150 -2.64 6.73 11.44
N SER A 151 -2.40 5.49 11.87
CA SER A 151 -1.95 5.21 13.23
C SER A 151 -0.46 5.47 13.45
N ILE A 152 0.30 5.85 12.41
CA ILE A 152 1.74 6.16 12.51
C ILE A 152 1.89 7.64 12.92
N PRO A 153 2.27 7.96 14.17
CA PRO A 153 2.20 9.35 14.66
C PRO A 153 3.19 10.30 13.99
N THR A 154 4.30 9.77 13.47
CA THR A 154 5.42 10.54 12.91
C THR A 154 5.33 10.75 11.41
N ALA A 155 4.34 10.15 10.74
CA ALA A 155 4.18 10.26 9.29
C ALA A 155 3.22 11.41 8.93
N PRO A 156 3.52 12.20 7.89
CA PRO A 156 2.56 13.15 7.33
C PRO A 156 1.24 12.44 6.97
N GLN A 157 0.15 12.84 7.62
CA GLN A 157 -1.14 12.14 7.50
C GLN A 157 -1.94 12.56 6.27
N ASP A 158 -1.71 13.76 5.73
CA ASP A 158 -2.49 14.33 4.62
C ASP A 158 -2.49 13.41 3.40
N LYS A 159 -1.32 12.85 3.04
CA LYS A 159 -1.23 11.88 1.93
C LYS A 159 -2.07 10.63 2.18
N HIS A 160 -2.16 10.16 3.42
CA HIS A 160 -2.92 8.97 3.77
C HIS A 160 -4.42 9.24 3.73
N TYR A 161 -4.86 10.42 4.18
CA TYR A 161 -6.24 10.85 4.04
C TYR A 161 -6.64 11.03 2.58
N ARG A 162 -5.82 11.71 1.76
CA ARG A 162 -6.04 11.86 0.32
C ARG A 162 -6.20 10.51 -0.38
N ASP A 163 -5.24 9.61 -0.17
CA ASP A 163 -5.24 8.29 -0.79
C ASP A 163 -6.45 7.46 -0.35
N LEU A 164 -6.82 7.52 0.93
CA LEU A 164 -7.99 6.84 1.46
C LEU A 164 -9.28 7.40 0.86
N ALA A 165 -9.42 8.72 0.79
CA ALA A 165 -10.55 9.40 0.18
C ALA A 165 -10.71 9.00 -1.31
N PHE A 166 -9.60 8.97 -2.05
CA PHE A 166 -9.60 8.53 -3.44
C PHE A 166 -10.06 7.07 -3.58
N LEU A 167 -9.48 6.14 -2.81
CA LEU A 167 -9.88 4.72 -2.84
C LEU A 167 -11.36 4.51 -2.48
N LEU A 168 -11.88 5.27 -1.50
CA LEU A 168 -13.29 5.21 -1.10
C LEU A 168 -14.23 5.71 -2.20
N SER A 169 -13.75 6.60 -3.08
CA SER A 169 -14.53 7.12 -4.21
C SER A 169 -14.52 6.21 -5.44
N LEU A 170 -13.76 5.11 -5.44
CA LEU A 170 -13.73 4.19 -6.57
C LEU A 170 -15.03 3.37 -6.62
N PRO A 171 -15.59 3.10 -7.82
CA PRO A 171 -16.81 2.31 -7.96
C PRO A 171 -16.68 0.91 -7.33
N ALA A 172 -17.47 0.63 -6.30
CA ALA A 172 -17.51 -0.67 -5.64
C ALA A 172 -18.86 -0.93 -5.00
N ASN A 173 -19.21 -2.20 -4.77
CA ASN A 173 -20.42 -2.54 -4.03
C ASN A 173 -20.19 -2.35 -2.51
N PRO A 174 -20.80 -1.32 -1.87
CA PRO A 174 -20.55 -1.04 -0.45
C PRO A 174 -20.98 -2.19 0.47
N ARG A 175 -22.03 -2.94 0.10
CA ARG A 175 -22.54 -4.06 0.91
C ARG A 175 -21.56 -5.22 0.93
N THR A 176 -20.96 -5.55 -0.21
CA THR A 176 -19.91 -6.58 -0.31
C THR A 176 -18.71 -6.20 0.55
N LEU A 177 -18.23 -4.96 0.43
CA LEU A 177 -17.11 -4.47 1.26
C LEU A 177 -17.43 -4.55 2.76
N LYS A 178 -18.63 -4.12 3.17
CA LYS A 178 -19.04 -4.16 4.59
C LYS A 178 -19.13 -5.59 5.13
N GLN A 179 -19.62 -6.54 4.34
CA GLN A 179 -19.71 -7.96 4.73
C GLN A 179 -18.33 -8.60 4.94
N GLU A 180 -17.32 -8.19 4.18
CA GLU A 180 -15.94 -8.69 4.27
C GLU A 180 -15.12 -8.02 5.38
N LEU A 181 -15.65 -6.97 6.04
CA LEU A 181 -14.97 -6.30 7.15
C LEU A 181 -14.85 -7.22 8.36
N THR A 182 -13.62 -7.38 8.83
CA THR A 182 -13.31 -7.97 10.13
C THR A 182 -13.43 -6.93 11.24
N LYS A 183 -13.39 -7.37 12.51
CA LYS A 183 -13.31 -6.45 13.66
C LYS A 183 -12.04 -5.58 13.63
N GLY A 184 -10.93 -6.13 13.12
CA GLY A 184 -9.67 -5.40 12.95
C GLY A 184 -9.78 -4.30 11.90
N ASP A 185 -10.49 -4.56 10.80
CA ASP A 185 -10.72 -3.57 9.74
C ASP A 185 -11.54 -2.39 10.25
N ARG A 186 -12.64 -2.65 10.97
CA ARG A 186 -13.47 -1.61 11.57
C ARG A 186 -12.66 -0.70 12.51
N ARG A 187 -11.77 -1.28 13.32
CA ARG A 187 -10.87 -0.51 14.20
C ARG A 187 -9.89 0.38 13.41
N ARG A 188 -9.38 -0.11 12.28
CA ARG A 188 -8.50 0.66 11.40
C ARG A 188 -9.26 1.75 10.68
N LEU A 189 -10.45 1.49 10.15
CA LEU A 189 -11.30 2.54 9.56
C LEU A 189 -11.62 3.64 10.58
N ALA A 190 -11.85 3.27 11.84
CA ALA A 190 -12.09 4.23 12.91
C ALA A 190 -10.91 5.15 13.23
N THR A 191 -9.70 4.95 12.69
CA THR A 191 -8.61 5.94 12.80
C THR A 191 -8.83 7.14 11.89
N ALA A 192 -9.61 6.99 10.81
CA ALA A 192 -9.84 8.01 9.79
C ALA A 192 -11.05 8.91 10.11
N THR A 193 -11.42 9.10 11.39
CA THR A 193 -12.65 9.82 11.78
C THR A 193 -12.75 11.23 11.20
N ALA A 194 -11.63 11.87 10.87
CA ALA A 194 -11.60 13.17 10.19
C ALA A 194 -12.36 13.16 8.86
N LEU A 195 -12.45 12.02 8.16
CA LEU A 195 -13.22 11.87 6.92
C LEU A 195 -14.75 11.86 7.13
N LEU A 196 -15.24 11.86 8.39
CA LEU A 196 -16.66 12.08 8.67
C LEU A 196 -17.08 13.53 8.37
N ASP A 197 -16.14 14.47 8.43
CA ASP A 197 -16.37 15.85 8.00
C ASP A 197 -16.44 15.92 6.46
N PRO A 198 -17.60 16.28 5.87
CA PRO A 198 -17.71 16.45 4.42
C PRO A 198 -16.79 17.55 3.87
N GLY A 199 -16.36 18.51 4.70
CA GLY A 199 -15.47 19.61 4.34
C GLY A 199 -13.97 19.26 4.37
N HIS A 200 -13.62 18.05 4.79
CA HIS A 200 -12.23 17.61 4.89
C HIS A 200 -11.47 17.80 3.58
N GLU A 201 -10.23 18.28 3.64
CA GLU A 201 -9.42 18.62 2.46
C GLU A 201 -9.24 17.46 1.48
N ALA A 202 -9.00 16.26 1.99
CA ALA A 202 -8.91 15.04 1.18
C ALA A 202 -10.12 14.78 0.27
N TRP A 203 -11.34 15.20 0.65
CA TRP A 203 -12.50 15.13 -0.24
C TRP A 203 -12.41 16.19 -1.33
N ARG A 204 -12.08 17.43 -0.96
CA ARG A 204 -11.96 18.56 -1.90
C ARG A 204 -10.90 18.31 -2.97
N GLU A 205 -9.79 17.67 -2.60
CA GLU A 205 -8.70 17.30 -3.53
C GLU A 205 -9.14 16.34 -4.65
N LEU A 206 -10.25 15.60 -4.50
CA LEU A 206 -10.77 14.76 -5.58
C LEU A 206 -11.20 15.56 -6.81
N GLY A 207 -11.49 16.86 -6.66
CA GLY A 207 -11.83 17.77 -7.77
C GLY A 207 -13.15 17.48 -8.49
N ASP A 208 -13.85 16.41 -8.10
CA ASP A 208 -15.08 15.94 -8.71
C ASP A 208 -16.17 15.72 -7.64
N ALA A 209 -17.34 16.34 -7.84
CA ALA A 209 -18.40 16.35 -6.83
C ALA A 209 -19.10 15.00 -6.67
N GLU A 210 -19.18 14.20 -7.73
CA GLU A 210 -19.79 12.86 -7.70
C GLU A 210 -18.88 11.90 -6.93
N ALA A 211 -17.60 11.87 -7.26
CA ALA A 211 -16.58 11.10 -6.53
C ALA A 211 -16.51 11.50 -5.04
N GLN A 212 -16.66 12.78 -4.73
CA GLN A 212 -16.76 13.25 -3.35
C GLN A 212 -17.98 12.67 -2.64
N ALA A 213 -19.16 12.76 -3.27
CA ALA A 213 -20.39 12.23 -2.70
C ALA A 213 -20.30 10.70 -2.49
N ASP A 214 -19.79 9.97 -3.47
CA ASP A 214 -19.60 8.52 -3.43
C ASP A 214 -18.61 8.10 -2.34
N GLY A 215 -17.45 8.75 -2.28
CA GLY A 215 -16.44 8.46 -1.26
C GLY A 215 -16.94 8.74 0.16
N GLN A 216 -17.64 9.85 0.36
CA GLN A 216 -18.26 10.18 1.64
C GLN A 216 -19.35 9.18 2.02
N ALA A 217 -20.21 8.79 1.08
CA ALA A 217 -21.26 7.80 1.30
C ALA A 217 -20.67 6.42 1.65
N MET A 218 -19.66 5.98 0.90
CA MET A 218 -18.91 4.75 1.16
C MET A 218 -18.30 4.76 2.57
N TYR A 219 -17.60 5.84 2.95
CA TYR A 219 -16.97 5.92 4.26
C TYR A 219 -17.98 5.87 5.41
N ARG A 220 -19.09 6.62 5.30
CA ARG A 220 -20.17 6.58 6.30
C ARG A 220 -20.78 5.18 6.39
N PHE A 221 -20.97 4.52 5.25
CA PHE A 221 -21.53 3.17 5.23
C PHE A 221 -20.60 2.15 5.89
N LEU A 222 -19.31 2.14 5.56
CA LEU A 222 -18.33 1.20 6.13
C LEU A 222 -18.03 1.47 7.61
N SER A 223 -18.15 2.73 8.05
CA SER A 223 -17.92 3.14 9.45
C SER A 223 -19.17 3.08 10.34
N SER A 224 -20.35 2.84 9.76
CA SER A 224 -21.57 2.67 10.55
C SER A 224 -21.54 1.37 11.35
N ALA A 225 -22.18 1.37 12.53
CA ALA A 225 -22.41 0.15 13.29
C ALA A 225 -23.18 -0.89 12.45
N ASP A 226 -23.05 -2.17 12.81
CA ASP A 226 -23.84 -3.25 12.22
C ASP A 226 -25.28 -3.23 12.77
#